data_AF-W9WT63-F1
#
_entry.id   AF-W9WT63-F1
#
_cell.length_a   1.000
_cell.length_b   1.000
_cell.length_c   1.000
_cell.angle_alpha   90.00
_cell.angle_beta   90.00
_cell.angle_gamma   90.00
#
_symmetry.space_group_name_H-M   'P 1'
#
loop_
_entity.id
_entity.type
_entity.pdbx_description
1 polymer ?
#
loop_
_entity_poly.entity_id
_entity_poly.type
_entity_poly.pdbx_seq_one_letter_code
_entity_poly.pdbx_strand_id
1 'polypeptide(L)'
;MAQTPAQRRANEKHAKGVEKRMGKPESAHKKKETKKSPVGIAVVVLLIFVVVAPLIIEQLKLIPYVWGLFLDLLAKVGLVSK
;
A
#
# COMPACT_ATOMS: atom_id res chain seq x y z
N MET A 1 -53.75 23.32 -15.84
CA MET A 1 -53.40 23.58 -17.26
C MET A 1 -52.59 22.41 -17.78
N ALA A 2 -53.12 21.65 -18.73
CA ALA A 2 -52.38 20.57 -19.37
C ALA A 2 -51.46 21.15 -20.46
N GLN A 3 -50.23 20.64 -20.58
CA GLN A 3 -49.33 21.05 -21.65
C GLN A 3 -49.94 20.71 -23.02
N THR A 4 -49.90 21.67 -23.93
CA THR A 4 -50.34 21.43 -25.30
C THR A 4 -49.34 20.52 -26.04
N PRO A 5 -49.78 19.76 -27.06
CA PRO A 5 -48.88 18.95 -27.88
C PRO A 5 -47.73 19.77 -28.51
N ALA A 6 -47.99 21.03 -28.84
CA ALA A 6 -46.98 21.96 -29.33
C ALA A 6 -45.91 22.27 -28.27
N GLN A 7 -46.33 22.47 -27.02
CA GLN A 7 -45.41 22.73 -25.91
C GLN A 7 -44.56 21.50 -25.58
N ARG A 8 -45.12 20.27 -25.67
CA ARG A 8 -44.34 19.03 -25.56
C ARG A 8 -43.24 18.96 -26.63
N ARG A 9 -43.59 19.20 -27.90
CA ARG A 9 -42.61 19.19 -29.01
C ARG A 9 -41.53 20.27 -28.83
N ALA A 10 -41.89 21.45 -28.33
CA ALA A 10 -40.92 22.51 -28.04
C ALA A 10 -39.97 22.13 -26.91
N ASN A 11 -40.48 21.53 -25.82
CA ASN A 11 -39.68 21.06 -24.69
C ASN A 11 -38.73 19.93 -25.12
N GLU A 12 -39.17 19.00 -25.96
CA GLU A 12 -38.33 17.93 -26.50
C GLU A 12 -37.20 18.48 -27.38
N LYS A 13 -37.47 19.49 -28.23
CA LYS A 13 -36.44 20.15 -29.04
C LYS A 13 -35.42 20.88 -28.17
N HIS A 14 -35.89 21.57 -27.14
CA HIS A 14 -35.02 22.27 -26.20
C HIS A 14 -34.16 21.30 -25.39
N ALA A 15 -34.75 20.22 -24.86
CA ALA A 15 -34.03 19.18 -24.12
C ALA A 15 -32.90 18.55 -24.95
N LYS A 16 -33.17 18.19 -26.21
CA LYS A 16 -32.14 17.68 -27.14
C LYS A 16 -31.03 18.70 -27.42
N GLY A 17 -31.37 19.99 -27.46
CA GLY A 17 -30.39 21.07 -27.62
C GLY A 17 -29.50 21.24 -26.38
N VAL A 18 -30.08 21.13 -25.19
CA VAL A 18 -29.37 21.19 -23.91
C VAL A 18 -28.48 19.97 -23.72
N GLU A 19 -28.97 18.76 -23.98
CA GLU A 19 -28.20 17.52 -23.92
C GLU A 19 -26.97 17.53 -24.85
N LYS A 20 -27.06 18.17 -26.02
CA LYS A 20 -25.90 18.32 -26.92
C LYS A 20 -24.84 19.31 -26.43
N ARG A 21 -25.22 20.26 -25.56
CA ARG A 21 -24.33 21.32 -25.02
C ARG A 21 -23.75 20.93 -23.66
N MET A 22 -24.50 20.17 -22.88
CA MET A 22 -24.03 19.51 -21.67
C MET A 22 -23.06 18.43 -22.13
N GLY A 23 -21.76 18.59 -21.86
CA GLY A 23 -20.76 17.56 -22.18
C GLY A 23 -21.07 16.21 -21.53
N LYS A 24 -20.15 15.25 -21.64
CA LYS A 24 -20.31 13.98 -20.92
C LYS A 24 -20.47 14.25 -19.41
N PRO A 25 -21.44 13.60 -18.73
CA PRO A 25 -21.66 13.82 -17.31
C PRO A 25 -20.42 13.40 -16.52
N GLU A 26 -20.17 14.00 -15.36
CA GLU A 26 -19.02 13.64 -14.52
C GLU A 26 -19.02 12.16 -14.13
N SER A 27 -20.19 11.54 -14.04
CA SER A 27 -20.36 10.09 -13.83
C SER A 27 -19.89 9.23 -15.01
N ALA A 28 -19.76 9.79 -16.22
CA ALA A 28 -19.19 9.12 -17.38
C ALA A 28 -17.66 9.21 -17.43
N HIS A 29 -17.03 10.04 -16.59
CA HIS A 29 -15.58 9.99 -16.44
C HIS A 29 -15.21 8.77 -15.59
N LYS A 30 -14.60 7.75 -16.22
CA LYS A 30 -13.99 6.64 -15.49
C LYS A 30 -13.01 7.22 -14.48
N LYS A 31 -13.22 6.87 -13.21
CA LYS A 31 -12.35 7.24 -12.09
C LYS A 31 -10.90 6.98 -12.50
N LYS A 32 -10.04 8.00 -12.46
CA LYS A 32 -8.61 7.86 -12.78
C LYS A 32 -8.06 6.70 -11.96
N GLU A 33 -7.69 5.60 -12.62
CA GLU A 33 -7.02 4.51 -11.94
C GLU A 33 -5.69 5.04 -11.39
N THR A 34 -5.51 4.91 -10.08
CA THR A 34 -4.25 5.19 -9.42
C THR A 34 -3.18 4.32 -10.05
N LYS A 35 -2.20 4.95 -10.71
CA LYS A 35 -1.02 4.26 -11.24
C LYS A 35 -0.32 3.56 -10.08
N LYS A 36 -0.33 2.22 -10.10
CA LYS A 36 0.38 1.41 -9.11
C LYS A 36 1.89 1.60 -9.30
N SER A 37 2.65 1.52 -8.22
CA SER A 37 4.10 1.47 -8.27
C SER A 37 4.56 0.30 -9.16
N PRO A 38 5.58 0.47 -10.01
CA PRO A 38 6.16 -0.62 -10.77
C PRO A 38 6.85 -1.67 -9.88
N VAL A 39 7.18 -1.29 -8.63
CA VAL A 39 7.78 -2.17 -7.63
C VAL A 39 6.72 -2.64 -6.65
N GLY A 40 6.51 -3.96 -6.62
CA GLY A 40 5.60 -4.60 -5.67
C GLY A 40 6.19 -4.66 -4.25
N ILE A 41 5.31 -4.76 -3.25
CA ILE A 41 5.67 -4.82 -1.82
C ILE A 41 6.66 -5.96 -1.55
N ALA A 42 6.49 -7.12 -2.18
CA ALA A 42 7.38 -8.26 -2.00
C ALA A 42 8.84 -7.93 -2.34
N VAL A 43 9.08 -7.14 -3.40
CA VAL A 43 10.44 -6.73 -3.80
C VAL A 43 11.02 -5.76 -2.77
N VAL A 44 10.21 -4.82 -2.26
CA VAL A 44 10.64 -3.89 -1.21
C VAL A 44 11.03 -4.63 0.06
N VAL A 45 10.22 -5.61 0.48
CA VAL A 45 10.51 -6.44 1.67
C VAL A 45 11.80 -7.24 1.48
N LEU A 46 12.00 -7.84 0.30
CA LEU A 46 13.23 -8.56 -0.02
C LEU A 46 14.46 -7.65 0.06
N LEU A 47 14.40 -6.45 -0.50
CA LEU A 47 15.51 -5.50 -0.46
C LEU A 47 15.86 -5.08 0.97
N ILE A 48 14.85 -4.81 1.80
CA ILE A 48 15.07 -4.52 3.22
C ILE A 48 15.75 -5.71 3.90
N PHE A 49 15.27 -6.93 3.64
CA PHE A 49 15.86 -8.13 4.22
C PHE A 49 17.33 -8.30 3.84
N VAL A 50 17.68 -8.14 2.56
CA VAL A 50 19.07 -8.27 2.08
C VAL A 50 20.01 -7.28 2.78
N VAL A 51 19.53 -6.08 3.11
CA VAL A 51 20.33 -5.06 3.81
C VAL A 51 20.40 -5.32 5.32
N VAL A 52 19.28 -5.72 5.95
CA VAL A 52 19.17 -5.80 7.42
C VAL A 52 19.63 -7.16 7.96
N ALA A 53 19.35 -8.26 7.27
CA ALA A 53 19.70 -9.61 7.73
C ALA A 53 21.20 -9.79 8.03
N PRO A 54 22.16 -9.37 7.18
CA PRO A 54 23.57 -9.55 7.50
C PRO A 54 24.00 -8.78 8.75
N LEU A 55 23.44 -7.58 8.97
CA LEU A 55 23.70 -6.78 10.17
C LEU A 55 23.22 -7.50 11.44
N ILE A 56 22.05 -8.16 11.38
CA ILE A 56 21.54 -8.96 12.51
C ILE A 56 22.41 -10.20 12.71
N ILE A 57 22.77 -10.90 11.63
CA ILE A 57 23.57 -12.12 11.69
C ILE A 57 24.94 -11.86 12.35
N GLU A 58 25.57 -10.71 12.10
CA GLU A 58 26.83 -10.34 12.76
C GLU A 58 26.68 -10.25 14.29
N GLN A 59 25.58 -9.67 14.78
CA GLN A 59 25.32 -9.61 16.23
C GLN A 59 25.03 -11.00 16.80
N LEU A 60 24.32 -11.85 16.05
CA LEU A 60 24.04 -13.23 16.47
C LEU A 60 25.31 -14.09 16.58
N LYS A 61 26.35 -13.81 15.78
CA LYS A 61 27.65 -14.50 15.89
C LYS A 61 28.36 -14.25 17.22
N LEU A 62 28.01 -13.19 17.94
CA LEU A 62 28.58 -12.89 19.26
C LEU A 62 27.95 -13.72 20.37
N ILE A 63 26.76 -14.31 20.14
CA ILE A 63 26.02 -15.07 21.17
C ILE A 63 26.86 -16.20 21.78
N PRO A 64 27.56 -17.07 21.02
CA PRO A 64 28.34 -18.15 21.60
C PRO A 64 29.47 -17.63 22.50
N TYR A 65 30.09 -16.51 22.12
CA TYR A 65 31.15 -15.88 22.90
C TYR A 65 30.62 -15.28 24.20
N VAL A 66 29.52 -14.52 24.13
CA VAL A 66 28.85 -13.95 25.30
C VAL A 66 28.36 -15.06 26.24
N TRP A 67 27.85 -16.15 25.69
CA TRP A 67 27.44 -17.32 26.46
C TRP A 67 28.63 -18.00 27.16
N GLY A 68 29.76 -18.14 26.47
CA GLY A 68 31.00 -18.65 27.05
C GLY A 68 31.47 -17.79 28.23
N LEU A 69 31.50 -16.47 28.06
CA LEU A 69 31.85 -15.53 29.14
C LEU A 69 30.90 -15.64 30.34
N PHE A 70 29.60 -15.80 30.08
CA PHE A 70 28.60 -15.97 31.12
C PHE A 70 28.79 -17.28 31.90
N LEU A 71 29.02 -18.40 31.20
CA LEU A 71 29.30 -19.69 31.83
C LEU A 71 30.61 -19.66 32.63
N ASP A 72 31.66 -19.03 32.10
CA ASP A 72 32.93 -18.86 32.81
C ASP A 72 32.75 -18.03 34.10
N LEU A 73 31.91 -16.99 34.07
CA LEU A 73 31.57 -16.20 35.25
C LEU A 73 30.84 -17.05 36.29
N LEU A 74 29.84 -17.83 35.88
CA LEU A 74 29.11 -18.73 36.77
C LEU A 74 30.02 -19.80 37.37
N ALA A 75 30.95 -20.35 36.59
CA ALA A 75 31.92 -21.31 37.06
C ALA A 75 32.88 -20.70 38.08
N LYS A 76 33.32 -19.46 37.87
CA LYS A 76 34.18 -18.73 38.81
C LYS A 76 33.50 -18.44 40.16
N VAL A 77 32.18 -18.27 40.16
CA VAL A 77 31.36 -18.09 41.38
C VAL A 77 30.95 -19.44 41.99
N GLY A 78 31.35 -20.57 41.40
CA GLY A 78 31.06 -21.93 41.89
C GLY A 78 29.62 -22.39 41.63
N LEU A 79 28.87 -21.68 40.77
CA LEU A 79 27.47 -22.01 40.46
C LEU A 79 27.35 -23.12 39.40
N VAL A 80 28.40 -23.32 38.60
CA VAL A 80 28.46 -24.28 37.48
C VAL A 80 29.81 -24.98 37.51
N SER A 81 29.83 -26.31 37.33
CA SER A 81 31.10 -27.05 37.11
C SER A 81 31.54 -26.88 35.66
N LYS A 82 32.83 -26.60 35.46
CA LYS A 82 33.46 -26.67 34.13
C LYS A 82 33.45 -28.09 33.59
#